data_AF-A0A151E0H7-F1
#
_entry.id   AF-A0A151E0H7-F1
#
_cell.length_a   1.000
_cell.length_b   1.000
_cell.length_c   1.000
_cell.angle_alpha   90.00
_cell.angle_beta   90.00
_cell.angle_gamma   90.00
#
_symmetry.space_group_name_H-M   'P 1'
#
loop_
_entity.id
_entity.type
_entity.pdbx_description
1 polymer ?
#
loop_
_entity_poly.entity_id
_entity_poly.type
_entity_poly.pdbx_seq_one_letter_code
_entity_poly.pdbx_strand_id
1 'polypeptide(L)'
;MHGKTTVIAGLLFILLGAILILQNFSLFDQYFLRSFGLFTLGILLFFQGVLSKPPRRVFLSSFFTLLGAYYILGELNLLSTSPGLIIPVYTIIIGLSFYPVFLIEKGKWDKVLLGNLIILVGILFLFWHLELIPNQYLINITNTYWPVILILSGLLIFMKGLRKH
;
A
#
# COMPACT_ATOMS: atom_id res chain seq x y z
N MET A 1 5.40 -1.81 29.98
CA MET A 1 4.78 -1.75 28.62
C MET A 1 4.72 -3.11 27.89
N HIS A 2 5.47 -4.15 28.29
CA HIS A 2 5.44 -5.46 27.61
C HIS A 2 4.08 -6.20 27.64
N GLY A 3 3.22 -5.94 28.64
CA GLY A 3 1.94 -6.65 28.76
C GLY A 3 0.90 -6.33 27.68
N LYS A 4 0.93 -5.14 27.05
CA LYS A 4 -0.09 -4.79 26.02
C LYS A 4 0.20 -5.46 24.68
N THR A 5 1.47 -5.60 24.32
CA THR A 5 1.91 -6.26 23.08
C THR A 5 1.65 -7.76 23.11
N THR A 6 1.80 -8.41 24.26
CA THR A 6 1.51 -9.85 24.42
C THR A 6 0.03 -10.15 24.28
N VAL A 7 -0.86 -9.28 24.79
CA VAL A 7 -2.31 -9.43 24.64
C VAL A 7 -2.73 -9.30 23.17
N ILE A 8 -2.24 -8.30 22.44
CA ILE A 8 -2.56 -8.11 21.02
C ILE A 8 -2.05 -9.27 20.17
N ALA A 9 -0.82 -9.73 20.41
CA ALA A 9 -0.27 -10.90 19.73
C ALA A 9 -1.10 -12.16 20.01
N GLY A 10 -1.47 -12.40 21.28
CA GLY A 10 -2.32 -13.51 21.68
C GLY A 10 -3.68 -13.50 20.98
N LEU A 11 -4.33 -12.33 20.91
CA LEU A 11 -5.62 -12.17 20.22
C LEU A 11 -5.51 -12.46 18.71
N LEU A 12 -4.42 -12.04 18.07
CA LEU A 12 -4.17 -12.32 16.66
C LEU A 12 -3.91 -13.82 16.41
N PHE A 13 -3.22 -14.51 17.31
CA PHE A 13 -3.07 -15.97 17.23
C PHE A 13 -4.39 -16.71 17.45
N ILE A 14 -5.25 -16.23 18.35
CA ILE A 14 -6.59 -16.81 18.55
C ILE A 14 -7.43 -16.67 17.27
N LEU A 15 -7.43 -15.49 16.64
CA LEU A 15 -8.12 -15.28 15.37
C LEU A 15 -7.57 -16.18 14.25
N LEU A 16 -6.25 -16.29 14.16
CA LEU A 16 -5.60 -17.14 13.16
C LEU A 16 -5.92 -18.62 13.39
N GLY A 17 -5.94 -19.08 14.65
CA GLY A 17 -6.33 -20.44 15.01
C GLY A 17 -7.81 -20.73 14.71
N ALA A 18 -8.71 -19.81 15.01
CA ALA A 18 -10.13 -19.94 14.69
C ALA A 18 -10.36 -20.10 13.17
N ILE A 19 -9.62 -19.33 12.36
CA ILE A 19 -9.70 -19.40 10.90
C ILE A 19 -9.12 -20.71 10.35
N LEU A 20 -8.02 -21.21 10.91
CA LEU A 20 -7.50 -22.54 10.55
C LEU A 20 -8.48 -23.66 10.90
N ILE A 21 -9.22 -23.55 12.00
CA ILE A 21 -10.29 -24.51 12.33
C ILE A 21 -11.41 -24.44 11.29
N LEU A 22 -11.85 -23.23 10.92
CA LEU A 22 -12.90 -23.03 9.91
C LEU A 22 -12.49 -23.52 8.51
N GLN A 23 -11.20 -23.45 8.17
CA GLN A 23 -10.68 -24.05 6.94
C GLN A 23 -10.95 -25.56 6.88
N ASN A 24 -10.82 -26.26 8.01
CA ASN A 24 -11.04 -27.69 8.07
C ASN A 24 -12.50 -28.08 7.75
N PHE A 25 -13.43 -27.12 7.84
CA PHE A 25 -14.83 -27.27 7.45
C PHE A 25 -15.10 -26.90 5.99
N SER A 26 -14.07 -26.72 5.16
CA SER A 26 -14.18 -26.29 3.75
C SER A 26 -14.93 -24.97 3.53
N LEU A 27 -15.03 -24.14 4.58
CA LEU A 27 -15.71 -22.84 4.52
C LEU A 27 -14.85 -21.74 3.87
N PHE A 28 -13.54 -21.95 3.74
CA PHE A 28 -12.61 -20.94 3.24
C PHE A 28 -11.61 -21.53 2.25
N ASP A 29 -11.44 -20.84 1.12
CA ASP A 29 -10.45 -21.19 0.11
C ASP A 29 -9.02 -20.87 0.55
N GLN A 30 -8.04 -21.58 -0.03
CA GLN A 30 -6.63 -21.37 0.26
C GLN A 30 -6.17 -19.92 -0.06
N TYR A 31 -6.82 -19.28 -1.03
CA TYR A 31 -6.58 -17.88 -1.39
C TYR A 31 -7.00 -16.93 -0.27
N PHE A 32 -8.17 -17.14 0.36
CA PHE A 32 -8.61 -16.36 1.50
C PHE A 32 -7.59 -16.41 2.65
N LEU A 33 -7.08 -17.60 2.96
CA LEU A 33 -6.10 -17.80 4.04
C LEU A 33 -4.77 -17.10 3.79
N ARG A 34 -4.26 -17.15 2.55
CA ARG A 34 -3.04 -16.43 2.18
C ARG A 34 -3.23 -14.93 2.34
N SER A 35 -4.38 -14.42 1.92
CA SER A 35 -4.76 -13.00 2.01
C SER A 35 -4.92 -12.55 3.46
N PHE A 36 -5.57 -13.37 4.28
CA PHE A 36 -5.73 -13.15 5.71
C PHE A 36 -4.40 -13.22 6.47
N GLY A 37 -3.52 -14.16 6.10
CA GLY A 37 -2.16 -14.26 6.61
C GLY A 37 -1.34 -13.00 6.33
N LEU A 38 -1.40 -12.48 5.09
CA LEU A 38 -0.75 -11.21 4.73
C LEU A 38 -1.31 -10.03 5.53
N PHE A 39 -2.63 -9.95 5.67
CA PHE A 39 -3.30 -8.89 6.43
C PHE A 39 -2.89 -8.89 7.91
N THR A 40 -2.97 -10.04 8.57
CA THR A 40 -2.60 -10.21 9.99
C THR A 40 -1.12 -9.98 10.24
N LEU A 41 -0.24 -10.49 9.36
CA LEU A 41 1.20 -10.22 9.41
C LEU A 41 1.49 -8.73 9.25
N GLY A 42 0.81 -8.06 8.32
CA GLY A 42 0.90 -6.61 8.15
C GLY A 42 0.53 -5.87 9.43
N ILE A 43 -0.60 -6.22 10.06
CA ILE A 43 -1.06 -5.60 11.31
C ILE A 43 -0.04 -5.82 12.44
N LEU A 44 0.46 -7.04 12.61
CA LEU A 44 1.49 -7.34 13.61
C LEU A 44 2.74 -6.48 13.42
N LEU A 45 3.25 -6.43 12.18
CA LEU A 45 4.41 -5.61 11.84
C LEU A 45 4.13 -4.11 12.00
N PHE A 46 2.87 -3.68 11.80
CA PHE A 46 2.47 -2.29 11.94
C PHE A 46 2.55 -1.85 13.39
N PHE A 47 1.94 -2.61 14.31
CA PHE A 47 2.05 -2.33 15.74
C PHE A 47 3.51 -2.34 16.22
N GLN A 48 4.30 -3.32 15.78
CA GLN A 48 5.74 -3.35 16.10
C GLN A 48 6.48 -2.14 15.50
N GLY A 49 6.16 -1.73 14.28
CA GLY A 49 6.74 -0.58 13.59
C GLY A 49 6.42 0.74 14.29
N VAL A 50 5.16 0.92 14.73
CA VAL A 50 4.71 2.10 15.48
C VAL A 50 5.44 2.20 16.82
N LEU A 51 5.62 1.07 17.51
CA LEU A 51 6.30 1.04 18.82
C LEU A 51 7.80 1.29 18.71
N SER A 52 8.48 0.66 17.75
CA SER A 52 9.93 0.82 17.57
C SER A 52 10.30 2.14 16.88
N LYS A 53 9.34 2.79 16.20
CA LYS A 53 9.51 3.98 15.35
C LYS A 53 10.45 3.89 14.12
N PRO A 54 10.85 2.74 13.54
CA PRO A 54 11.55 2.74 12.27
C PRO A 54 10.56 3.01 11.11
N PRO A 55 10.70 4.13 10.36
CA PRO A 55 9.74 4.53 9.33
C PRO A 55 9.59 3.49 8.22
N ARG A 56 10.69 2.82 7.85
CA ARG A 56 10.69 1.75 6.84
C ARG A 56 9.78 0.58 7.22
N ARG A 57 9.71 0.22 8.50
CA ARG A 57 8.89 -0.90 8.97
C ARG A 57 7.40 -0.53 8.94
N VAL A 58 7.07 0.71 9.28
CA VAL A 58 5.71 1.25 9.21
C VAL A 58 5.21 1.26 7.77
N PHE A 59 6.06 1.68 6.82
CA PHE A 59 5.72 1.63 5.39
C PHE A 59 5.40 0.21 4.93
N LEU A 60 6.31 -0.74 5.15
CA LEU A 60 6.15 -2.13 4.70
C LEU A 60 4.94 -2.80 5.36
N SER A 61 4.73 -2.57 6.65
CA SER A 61 3.58 -3.12 7.36
C SER A 61 2.26 -2.55 6.85
N SER A 62 2.17 -1.24 6.64
CA SER A 62 0.98 -0.59 6.05
C SER A 62 0.70 -1.16 4.66
N PHE A 63 1.74 -1.34 3.84
CA PHE A 63 1.64 -1.95 2.53
C PHE A 63 1.06 -3.36 2.59
N PHE A 64 1.61 -4.25 3.43
CA PHE A 64 1.10 -5.61 3.58
C PHE A 64 -0.32 -5.66 4.15
N THR A 65 -0.65 -4.77 5.09
CA THR A 65 -2.01 -4.66 5.64
C THR A 65 -3.00 -4.26 4.55
N LEU A 66 -2.72 -3.19 3.80
CA LEU A 66 -3.61 -2.72 2.73
C LEU A 66 -3.71 -3.75 1.60
N LEU A 67 -2.61 -4.41 1.24
CA LEU A 67 -2.59 -5.46 0.23
C LEU A 67 -3.42 -6.68 0.66
N GLY A 68 -3.24 -7.15 1.90
CA GLY A 68 -4.05 -8.23 2.45
C GLY A 68 -5.54 -7.86 2.52
N ALA A 69 -5.85 -6.62 2.89
CA ALA A 69 -7.23 -6.11 2.90
C ALA A 69 -7.84 -6.11 1.49
N TYR A 70 -7.09 -5.65 0.47
CA TYR A 70 -7.55 -5.69 -0.92
C TYR A 70 -7.91 -7.11 -1.38
N TYR A 71 -7.05 -8.10 -1.09
CA TYR A 71 -7.32 -9.48 -1.48
C TYR A 71 -8.49 -10.10 -0.72
N ILE A 72 -8.64 -9.82 0.57
CA ILE A 72 -9.83 -10.24 1.34
C ILE A 72 -11.10 -9.65 0.73
N LEU A 73 -11.10 -8.35 0.41
CA LEU A 73 -12.26 -7.69 -0.20
C LEU A 73 -12.56 -8.25 -1.60
N GLY A 74 -11.53 -8.61 -2.36
CA GLY A 74 -11.67 -9.29 -3.64
C GLY A 74 -12.35 -10.67 -3.50
N GLU A 75 -11.92 -11.46 -2.52
CA GLU A 75 -12.50 -12.78 -2.24
C GLU A 75 -13.95 -12.69 -1.78
N LEU A 76 -14.30 -11.64 -1.02
CA LEU A 76 -15.67 -11.35 -0.60
C LEU A 76 -16.54 -10.78 -1.74
N ASN A 77 -16.02 -10.71 -2.97
CA ASN A 77 -16.68 -10.10 -4.13
C ASN A 77 -17.07 -8.62 -3.92
N LEU A 78 -16.41 -7.92 -2.99
CA LEU A 78 -16.63 -6.49 -2.74
C LEU A 78 -15.81 -5.61 -3.67
N LEU A 79 -14.71 -6.14 -4.24
CA LEU A 79 -13.85 -5.47 -5.21
C LEU A 79 -13.57 -6.40 -6.39
N SER A 80 -13.48 -5.83 -7.60
CA SER A 80 -13.05 -6.60 -8.77
C SER A 80 -11.55 -6.85 -8.72
N THR A 81 -11.15 -8.11 -8.93
CA THR A 81 -9.76 -8.56 -9.01
C THR A 81 -9.27 -8.70 -10.46
N SER A 82 -9.90 -7.97 -11.40
CA SER A 82 -9.50 -7.93 -12.80
C SER A 82 -7.99 -7.65 -12.94
N PRO A 83 -7.25 -8.37 -13.82
CA PRO A 83 -5.83 -8.13 -14.05
C PRO A 83 -5.49 -6.67 -14.37
N GLY A 84 -6.39 -5.95 -15.05
CA GLY A 84 -6.21 -4.53 -15.38
C GLY A 84 -6.32 -3.58 -14.18
N LEU A 85 -6.94 -4.01 -13.07
CA LEU A 85 -7.04 -3.24 -11.83
C LEU A 85 -5.84 -3.43 -10.89
N ILE A 86 -5.04 -4.47 -11.09
CA ILE A 86 -3.92 -4.80 -10.19
C ILE A 86 -2.92 -3.63 -10.12
N ILE A 87 -2.51 -3.09 -11.28
CA ILE A 87 -1.54 -1.99 -11.36
C ILE A 87 -2.03 -0.71 -10.68
N PRO A 88 -3.22 -0.16 -11.00
CA PRO A 88 -3.71 1.05 -10.35
C PRO A 88 -3.91 0.86 -8.85
N VAL A 89 -4.49 -0.26 -8.42
CA VAL A 89 -4.72 -0.54 -7.00
C VAL A 89 -3.41 -0.65 -6.24
N TYR A 90 -2.42 -1.37 -6.77
CA TYR A 90 -1.12 -1.51 -6.12
C TYR A 90 -0.43 -0.15 -5.99
N THR A 91 -0.54 0.69 -7.01
CA THR A 91 0.03 2.04 -7.00
C THR A 91 -0.65 2.89 -5.92
N ILE A 92 -1.98 2.86 -5.84
CA ILE A 92 -2.74 3.55 -4.77
C ILE A 92 -2.33 3.04 -3.39
N ILE A 93 -2.22 1.71 -3.20
CA ILE A 93 -1.79 1.10 -1.93
C ILE A 93 -0.39 1.56 -1.52
N ILE A 94 0.56 1.61 -2.46
CA ILE A 94 1.92 2.12 -2.23
C ILE A 94 1.86 3.58 -1.75
N GLY A 95 1.07 4.41 -2.43
CA GLY A 95 0.91 5.82 -2.07
C GLY A 95 0.26 6.02 -0.70
N LEU A 96 -0.81 5.28 -0.40
CA LEU A 96 -1.48 5.28 0.91
C LEU A 96 -0.54 4.83 2.04
N SER A 97 0.39 3.92 1.75
CA SER A 97 1.35 3.41 2.74
C SER A 97 2.34 4.46 3.26
N PHE A 98 2.47 5.61 2.59
CA PHE A 98 3.27 6.75 3.10
C PHE A 98 2.56 7.55 4.20
N TYR A 99 1.24 7.50 4.30
CA TYR A 99 0.48 8.30 5.28
C TYR A 99 0.78 7.93 6.73
N PRO A 100 0.80 6.63 7.13
CA PRO A 100 1.17 6.26 8.48
C PRO A 100 2.62 6.65 8.82
N VAL A 101 3.53 6.63 7.83
CA VAL A 101 4.91 7.09 8.01
C VAL A 101 4.94 8.59 8.34
N PHE A 102 4.18 9.41 7.63
CA PHE A 102 4.05 10.84 7.91
C PHE A 102 3.51 11.13 9.31
N LEU A 103 2.49 10.37 9.75
CA LEU A 103 1.90 10.54 11.08
C LEU A 103 2.91 10.25 12.21
N ILE A 104 3.84 9.32 11.99
CA ILE A 104 4.87 8.95 12.96
C ILE A 104 6.08 9.88 12.89
N GLU A 105 6.56 10.23 11.69
CA GLU A 105 7.67 11.15 11.45
C GLU A 105 7.20 12.62 11.40
N LYS A 106 6.35 13.03 12.36
CA LYS A 106 5.70 14.35 12.45
C LYS A 106 6.51 15.48 11.78
N GLY A 107 6.02 15.99 10.65
CA GLY A 107 6.61 17.15 9.96
C GLY A 107 7.37 16.85 8.67
N LYS A 108 7.54 15.58 8.29
CA LYS A 108 8.12 15.19 6.99
C LYS A 108 7.09 15.21 5.85
N TRP A 109 6.73 16.42 5.42
CA TRP A 109 5.78 16.66 4.33
C TRP A 109 6.21 16.05 2.99
N ASP A 110 7.50 15.75 2.82
CA ASP A 110 8.04 15.05 1.65
C ASP A 110 7.38 13.68 1.44
N LYS A 111 7.01 12.98 2.52
CA LYS A 111 6.33 11.68 2.44
C LYS A 111 4.89 11.78 1.96
N VAL A 112 4.16 12.78 2.42
CA VAL A 112 2.77 13.04 1.99
C VAL A 112 2.74 13.48 0.53
N LEU A 113 3.64 14.39 0.16
CA LEU A 113 3.77 14.84 -1.23
C LEU A 113 4.05 13.65 -2.15
N LEU A 114 5.01 12.79 -1.80
CA LEU A 114 5.33 11.59 -2.56
C LEU A 114 4.14 10.62 -2.62
N GLY A 115 3.48 10.37 -1.49
CA GLY A 115 2.30 9.52 -1.42
C GLY A 115 1.17 10.03 -2.32
N ASN A 116 0.91 11.33 -2.31
CA ASN A 116 -0.10 11.98 -3.17
C ASN A 116 0.24 11.89 -4.65
N LEU A 117 1.50 12.10 -5.03
CA LEU A 117 1.94 11.93 -6.42
C LEU A 117 1.72 10.49 -6.89
N ILE A 118 2.06 9.51 -6.06
CA ILE A 118 1.86 8.09 -6.37
C ILE A 118 0.36 7.76 -6.47
N ILE A 119 -0.46 8.23 -5.52
CA ILE A 119 -1.93 8.03 -5.56
C ILE A 119 -2.51 8.65 -6.84
N LEU A 120 -2.09 9.85 -7.22
CA LEU A 120 -2.55 10.52 -8.42
C LEU A 120 -2.22 9.69 -9.68
N VAL A 121 -1.02 9.14 -9.78
CA VAL A 121 -0.65 8.20 -10.87
C VAL A 121 -1.54 6.95 -10.85
N GLY A 122 -1.78 6.38 -9.67
CA GLY A 122 -2.67 5.22 -9.53
C GLY A 122 -4.12 5.52 -9.93
N ILE A 123 -4.64 6.70 -9.60
CA ILE A 123 -5.96 7.18 -10.01
C ILE A 123 -6.01 7.39 -11.53
N LEU A 124 -4.96 7.95 -12.14
CA LEU A 124 -4.89 8.09 -13.60
C LEU A 124 -4.93 6.72 -14.30
N PHE A 125 -4.19 5.73 -13.80
CA PHE A 125 -4.28 4.35 -14.32
C PHE A 125 -5.65 3.72 -14.07
N LEU A 126 -6.32 4.06 -12.97
CA LEU A 126 -7.67 3.58 -12.69
C LEU A 126 -8.66 4.18 -13.68
N PHE A 127 -8.60 5.50 -13.92
CA PHE A 127 -9.46 6.17 -14.91
C PHE A 127 -9.21 5.68 -16.33
N TRP A 128 -7.96 5.36 -16.65
CA TRP A 128 -7.62 4.73 -17.91
C TRP A 128 -8.27 3.35 -18.05
N HIS A 129 -8.14 2.49 -17.03
CA HIS A 129 -8.73 1.16 -17.04
C HIS A 129 -10.26 1.17 -17.12
N LEU A 130 -10.89 2.16 -16.48
CA LEU A 130 -12.34 2.37 -16.52
C LEU A 130 -12.81 3.05 -17.82
N GLU A 131 -11.93 3.27 -18.79
CA GLU A 131 -12.21 3.93 -20.08
C GLU A 131 -12.78 5.35 -19.92
N LEU A 132 -12.59 5.97 -18.75
CA LEU A 132 -13.04 7.35 -18.47
C LEU A 132 -12.16 8.38 -19.22
N ILE A 133 -10.94 7.99 -19.58
CA ILE A 133 -10.01 8.79 -20.36
C ILE A 133 -9.75 8.07 -21.69
N PRO A 134 -10.12 8.66 -22.84
CA PRO A 134 -9.81 8.07 -24.13
C PRO A 134 -8.31 7.88 -24.32
N ASN A 135 -7.90 6.72 -24.83
CA ASN A 135 -6.49 6.32 -25.00
C ASN A 135 -5.63 7.38 -25.70
N GLN A 136 -6.19 8.10 -26.67
CA GLN A 136 -5.51 9.18 -27.40
C GLN A 136 -4.98 10.29 -26.47
N TYR A 137 -5.69 10.63 -25.40
CA TYR A 137 -5.25 11.68 -24.47
C TYR A 137 -4.07 11.21 -23.63
N LEU A 138 -4.08 9.97 -23.15
CA LEU A 138 -2.98 9.43 -22.37
C LEU A 138 -1.71 9.27 -23.19
N ILE A 139 -1.83 8.80 -24.43
CA ILE A 139 -0.69 8.71 -25.36
C ILE A 139 -0.11 10.10 -25.61
N ASN A 140 -0.96 11.09 -25.93
CA ASN A 140 -0.50 12.46 -26.16
C ASN A 140 0.14 13.08 -24.91
N ILE A 141 -0.47 12.92 -23.74
CA ILE A 141 0.07 13.44 -22.47
C ILE A 141 1.41 12.77 -22.17
N THR A 142 1.48 11.45 -22.25
CA THR A 142 2.71 10.70 -21.97
C THR A 142 3.81 11.16 -22.92
N ASN A 143 3.56 11.17 -24.23
CA ASN A 143 4.54 11.56 -25.24
C ASN A 143 5.01 13.02 -25.11
N THR A 144 4.10 13.93 -24.72
CA THR A 144 4.42 15.37 -24.63
C THR A 144 5.09 15.73 -23.31
N TYR A 145 4.65 15.15 -22.19
CA TYR A 145 5.06 15.58 -20.84
C TYR A 145 6.08 14.68 -20.15
N TRP A 146 6.33 13.45 -20.62
CA TRP A 146 7.38 12.60 -20.03
C TRP A 146 8.79 13.26 -19.98
N PRO A 147 9.22 14.06 -20.98
CA PRO A 147 10.54 14.69 -20.92
C PRO A 147 10.59 15.76 -19.83
N VAL A 148 9.48 16.49 -19.63
CA VAL A 148 9.37 17.51 -18.57
C VAL A 148 9.50 16.87 -17.20
N ILE A 149 8.86 15.73 -16.96
CA ILE A 149 8.97 14.98 -15.70
C ILE A 149 10.41 14.53 -15.46
N LEU A 150 11.12 14.07 -16.49
CA LEU A 150 12.53 13.69 -16.37
C LEU A 150 13.44 14.87 -16.07
N ILE A 151 13.24 16.02 -16.73
CA ILE A 151 14.01 17.24 -16.48
C ILE A 151 13.82 17.69 -15.03
N LEU A 152 12.57 17.74 -14.54
CA LEU A 152 12.27 18.11 -13.16
C LEU A 152 12.88 17.12 -12.15
N SER A 153 12.82 15.82 -12.44
CA SER A 153 13.42 14.78 -11.60
C SER A 153 14.95 14.92 -11.56
N GLY A 154 15.59 15.18 -12.69
CA GLY A 154 17.02 15.42 -12.80
C GLY A 154 17.47 16.64 -12.01
N LEU A 155 16.74 17.76 -12.14
CA LEU A 155 17.01 18.99 -11.38
C LEU A 155 16.89 18.77 -9.87
N LEU A 156 15.86 18.04 -9.41
CA LEU A 156 15.70 17.70 -7.99
C LEU A 156 16.87 16.86 -7.45
N ILE A 157 17.38 15.91 -8.22
CA ILE A 157 18.54 15.09 -7.86
C ILE A 157 19.80 15.97 -7.79
N PHE A 158 20.00 16.82 -8.81
CA PHE A 158 21.15 17.72 -8.89
C PHE A 158 21.21 18.70 -7.70
N MET A 159 20.09 19.34 -7.37
CA MET A 159 19.99 20.24 -6.21
C MET A 159 20.28 19.55 -4.88
N LYS A 160 19.84 18.29 -4.71
CA LYS A 160 20.15 17.49 -3.52
C LYS A 160 21.64 17.14 -3.43
N GLY A 161 22.30 16.92 -4.57
CA GLY A 161 23.73 16.69 -4.65
C GLY A 161 24.54 17.91 -4.20
N LEU A 162 24.18 19.10 -4.68
CA LEU A 162 24.85 20.36 -4.32
C LEU A 162 24.77 20.68 -2.82
N ARG A 163 23.65 20.38 -2.14
CA ARG A 163 23.48 20.68 -0.71
C ARG A 163 24.35 19.81 0.23
N LYS A 164 24.96 18.74 -0.27
CA LYS A 164 25.80 17.84 0.53
C LYS A 164 27.28 18.26 0.55
N HIS A 165 27.69 19.19 -0.31
CA HIS A 165 29.02 19.78 -0.34
C HIS A 165 28.98 21.17 0.30
#